data_AF-A0A2V9ZZX4-F1
#
_entry.id   AF-A0A2V9ZZX4-F1
#
_cell.length_a   1.000
_cell.length_b   1.000
_cell.length_c   1.000
_cell.angle_alpha   90.00
_cell.angle_beta   90.00
_cell.angle_gamma   90.00
#
_symmetry.space_group_name_H-M   'P 1'
#
loop_
_entity.id
_entity.type
_entity.pdbx_description
1 polymer ?
#
loop_
_entity_poly.entity_id
_entity_poly.type
_entity_poly.pdbx_seq_one_letter_code
_entity_poly.pdbx_strand_id
1 'polypeptide(L)'
;MTSAGLIGLIGTVAALCTTGAFVPQIVKIKKQGGEDISFAMLIVYLVGVLLWLVYGLMFHAPAVIWANVVAAILVATALVLKVTWRGPAGESSRARRLRVAVDMDEVIADALSRHLSLYNRATGENVTPDVIRQKGLDAAIPAKYRAVFESLPHEDGFFDDLAVIPNSQHALQLLSSEFDVFITSAAMEVPRSFDSKFRWLREHFPFIPTSNIVFCGDKEIIDADYLIDDRPRHFAGFRGTGILFTAPHNAREHAPVRADNWDEVLAILMKSRSALGVQHSVKTDIPETQELAIS
;
A
#
# COMPACT_ATOMS: atom_id res chain seq x y z
N MET A 1 -39.35 -31.08 32.96
CA MET A 1 -37.97 -31.58 32.74
C MET A 1 -37.36 -31.86 34.10
N THR A 2 -36.73 -33.02 34.29
CA THR A 2 -35.96 -33.29 35.52
C THR A 2 -34.76 -32.36 35.59
N SER A 3 -34.30 -32.02 36.80
CA SER A 3 -33.08 -31.22 37.01
C SER A 3 -31.89 -31.81 36.25
N ALA A 4 -31.79 -33.14 36.21
CA ALA A 4 -30.77 -33.86 35.43
C ALA A 4 -30.86 -33.61 33.90
N GLY A 5 -32.07 -33.57 33.33
CA GLY A 5 -32.26 -33.33 31.90
C GLY A 5 -31.90 -31.90 31.48
N LEU A 6 -32.17 -30.91 32.34
CA LEU A 6 -31.80 -29.52 32.08
C LEU A 6 -30.27 -29.31 32.12
N ILE A 7 -29.58 -29.94 33.08
CA ILE A 7 -28.11 -29.89 33.19
C ILE A 7 -27.44 -30.50 31.96
N GLY A 8 -27.91 -31.67 31.50
CA GLY A 8 -27.38 -32.32 30.29
C GLY A 8 -27.57 -31.48 29.03
N LEU A 9 -28.73 -30.82 28.88
CA LEU A 9 -29.02 -29.95 27.73
C LEU A 9 -28.10 -28.72 27.72
N ILE A 10 -27.95 -28.03 28.86
CA ILE A 10 -27.08 -26.85 28.98
C ILE A 10 -25.63 -27.23 28.65
N GLY A 11 -25.13 -28.34 29.20
CA GLY A 11 -23.77 -28.83 28.91
C GLY A 11 -23.55 -29.15 27.44
N THR A 12 -24.54 -29.75 26.78
CA THR A 12 -24.47 -30.08 25.35
C THR A 12 -24.47 -28.83 24.47
N VAL A 13 -25.35 -27.87 24.76
CA VAL A 13 -25.40 -26.60 24.02
C VAL A 13 -24.12 -25.80 24.22
N ALA A 14 -23.62 -25.72 25.46
CA ALA A 14 -22.36 -25.05 25.76
C ALA A 14 -21.19 -25.67 24.97
N ALA A 15 -21.09 -27.01 24.94
CA ALA A 15 -20.08 -27.72 24.18
C ALA A 15 -20.15 -27.44 22.67
N LEU A 16 -21.36 -27.42 22.10
CA LEU A 16 -21.56 -27.11 20.68
C LEU A 16 -21.16 -25.67 20.35
N CYS A 17 -21.55 -24.71 21.19
CA CYS A 17 -21.23 -23.30 20.97
C CYS A 17 -19.72 -23.02 21.03
N THR A 18 -19.03 -23.52 22.06
CA THR A 18 -17.60 -23.23 22.26
C THR A 18 -16.72 -23.97 21.28
N THR A 19 -17.08 -25.22 20.93
CA THR A 19 -16.29 -26.03 19.99
C THR A 19 -16.57 -25.64 18.54
N GLY A 20 -17.84 -25.38 18.20
CA GLY A 20 -18.25 -24.94 16.87
C GLY A 20 -17.66 -23.59 16.47
N ALA A 21 -17.37 -22.71 17.45
CA ALA A 21 -16.71 -21.42 17.22
C ALA A 21 -15.31 -21.53 16.58
N PHE A 22 -14.66 -22.71 16.62
CA PHE A 22 -13.36 -22.93 15.96
C PHE A 22 -13.46 -23.28 14.47
N VAL A 23 -14.64 -23.67 13.98
CA VAL A 23 -14.83 -24.04 12.57
C VAL A 23 -14.54 -22.88 11.61
N PRO A 24 -15.01 -21.63 11.86
CA PRO A 24 -14.62 -20.48 11.04
C PRO A 24 -13.10 -20.27 10.97
N GLN A 25 -12.37 -20.54 12.05
CA GLN A 25 -10.91 -20.38 12.10
C GLN A 25 -10.20 -21.35 11.16
N ILE A 26 -10.65 -22.62 11.12
CA ILE A 26 -10.14 -23.64 10.20
C ILE A 26 -10.41 -23.24 8.75
N VAL A 27 -11.62 -22.75 8.46
CA VAL A 27 -12.00 -22.29 7.12
C VAL A 27 -11.14 -21.09 6.69
N LYS A 28 -10.88 -20.13 7.59
CA LYS A 28 -10.00 -18.99 7.33
C LYS A 28 -8.58 -19.45 6.99
N ILE A 29 -7.98 -20.31 7.81
CA ILE A 29 -6.62 -20.83 7.57
C ILE A 29 -6.53 -21.52 6.21
N LYS A 30 -7.54 -22.34 5.86
CA LYS A 30 -7.58 -23.04 4.58
C LYS A 30 -7.69 -22.09 3.38
N LYS A 31 -8.39 -20.96 3.51
CA LYS A 31 -8.65 -20.01 2.42
C LYS A 31 -7.59 -18.93 2.26
N GLN A 32 -7.13 -18.35 3.38
CA GLN A 32 -6.35 -17.12 3.41
C GLN A 32 -4.97 -17.31 4.08
N GLY A 33 -4.66 -18.51 4.56
CA GLY A 33 -3.52 -18.72 5.44
C GLY A 33 -3.81 -18.31 6.87
N GLY A 34 -2.86 -18.63 7.76
CA GLY A 34 -2.99 -18.41 9.20
C GLY A 34 -1.99 -17.40 9.77
N GLU A 35 -1.43 -16.52 8.95
CA GLU A 35 -0.33 -15.61 9.34
C GLU A 35 -0.71 -14.72 10.53
N ASP A 36 -1.91 -14.13 10.51
CA ASP A 36 -2.43 -13.29 11.60
C ASP A 36 -2.79 -14.06 12.89
N ILE A 37 -2.74 -15.39 12.87
CA ILE A 37 -3.20 -16.22 13.98
C ILE A 37 -2.00 -16.60 14.84
N SER A 38 -1.92 -16.15 16.09
CA SER A 38 -0.76 -16.48 16.94
C SER A 38 -0.56 -17.99 17.15
N PHE A 39 0.66 -18.49 16.89
CA PHE A 39 1.05 -19.86 17.23
C PHE A 39 0.97 -20.12 18.73
N ALA A 40 1.41 -19.14 19.54
CA ALA A 40 1.36 -19.24 21.00
C ALA A 40 -0.08 -19.42 21.49
N MET A 41 -1.04 -18.70 20.91
CA MET A 41 -2.46 -18.86 21.24
C MET A 41 -2.96 -20.28 20.95
N LEU A 42 -2.68 -20.82 19.76
CA LEU A 42 -3.11 -22.18 19.39
C LEU A 42 -2.47 -23.25 20.31
N ILE A 43 -1.18 -23.09 20.65
CA ILE A 43 -0.47 -24.01 21.55
C ILE A 43 -1.03 -23.94 22.97
N VAL A 44 -1.18 -22.74 23.53
CA VAL A 44 -1.74 -22.54 24.88
C VAL A 44 -3.17 -23.07 24.94
N TYR A 45 -3.98 -22.83 23.91
CA TYR A 45 -5.34 -23.35 23.83
C TYR A 45 -5.36 -24.88 23.77
N LEU A 46 -4.50 -25.50 22.94
CA LEU A 46 -4.38 -26.96 22.86
C LEU A 46 -3.98 -27.56 24.22
N VAL A 47 -3.00 -26.97 24.91
CA VAL A 47 -2.61 -27.40 26.27
C VAL A 47 -3.79 -27.28 27.23
N GLY A 48 -4.53 -26.16 27.20
CA GLY A 48 -5.70 -25.94 28.04
C GLY A 48 -6.80 -26.99 27.86
N VAL A 49 -7.18 -27.31 26.61
CA VAL A 49 -8.22 -28.32 26.35
C VAL A 49 -7.77 -29.73 26.74
N LEU A 50 -6.48 -30.06 26.61
CA LEU A 50 -5.93 -31.34 27.07
C LEU A 50 -5.97 -31.46 28.60
N LEU A 51 -5.66 -30.38 29.33
CA LEU A 51 -5.79 -30.36 30.79
C LEU A 51 -7.25 -30.52 31.24
N TRP A 52 -8.19 -29.85 30.56
CA TRP A 52 -9.62 -30.03 30.83
C TRP A 52 -10.12 -31.44 30.52
N LEU A 53 -9.56 -32.09 29.50
CA LEU A 53 -9.87 -33.49 29.19
C LEU A 53 -9.38 -34.42 30.31
N VAL A 54 -8.16 -34.24 30.81
CA VAL A 54 -7.64 -35.01 31.96
C VAL A 54 -8.53 -34.79 33.18
N TYR A 55 -8.90 -33.55 33.47
CA TYR A 55 -9.84 -33.22 34.55
C TYR A 55 -11.19 -33.94 34.36
N GLY A 56 -11.78 -33.88 33.16
CA GLY A 56 -13.05 -34.54 32.86
C GLY A 56 -12.99 -36.06 33.08
N LEU A 57 -11.87 -36.71 32.75
CA LEU A 57 -11.63 -38.12 33.00
C LEU A 57 -11.52 -38.44 34.49
N MET A 58 -10.80 -37.63 35.26
CA MET A 58 -10.64 -37.80 36.72
C MET A 58 -11.98 -37.70 37.47
N PHE A 59 -12.90 -36.87 36.98
CA PHE A 59 -14.20 -36.62 37.61
C PHE A 59 -15.37 -37.33 36.92
N HIS A 60 -15.11 -38.22 35.96
CA HIS A 60 -16.14 -38.93 35.19
C HIS A 60 -17.22 -38.01 34.61
N ALA A 61 -16.84 -36.85 34.07
CA ALA A 61 -17.75 -35.82 33.56
C ALA A 61 -17.90 -35.91 32.02
N PRO A 62 -18.90 -36.63 31.48
CA PRO A 62 -18.98 -36.94 30.04
C PRO A 62 -19.07 -35.70 29.15
N ALA A 63 -19.78 -34.65 29.58
CA ALA A 63 -19.90 -33.41 28.80
C ALA A 63 -18.57 -32.68 28.62
N VAL A 64 -17.73 -32.65 29.68
CA VAL A 64 -16.40 -32.04 29.64
C VAL A 64 -15.46 -32.87 28.76
N ILE A 65 -15.53 -34.20 28.86
CA ILE A 65 -14.73 -35.12 28.05
C ILE A 65 -15.02 -34.89 26.56
N TRP A 66 -16.28 -35.02 26.14
CA TRP A 66 -16.64 -34.92 24.72
C TRP A 66 -16.34 -33.55 24.11
N ALA A 67 -16.64 -32.46 24.83
CA ALA A 67 -16.34 -31.10 24.36
C ALA A 67 -14.85 -30.90 24.09
N ASN A 68 -14.00 -31.30 25.04
CA ASN A 68 -12.55 -31.08 24.94
C ASN A 68 -11.87 -32.04 23.96
N VAL A 69 -12.39 -33.26 23.75
CA VAL A 69 -11.91 -34.16 22.68
C VAL A 69 -12.12 -33.50 21.32
N VAL A 70 -13.32 -33.00 21.03
CA VAL A 70 -13.62 -32.37 19.74
C VAL A 70 -12.82 -31.07 19.58
N ALA A 71 -12.72 -30.24 20.61
CA ALA A 71 -11.93 -29.02 20.58
C ALA A 71 -10.43 -29.29 20.33
N ALA A 72 -9.85 -30.31 20.96
CA ALA A 72 -8.46 -30.71 20.74
C ALA A 72 -8.21 -31.11 19.28
N ILE A 73 -9.12 -31.87 18.65
CA ILE A 73 -9.02 -32.25 17.24
C ILE A 73 -9.08 -31.02 16.33
N LEU A 74 -10.01 -30.09 16.57
CA LEU A 74 -10.14 -28.87 15.77
C LEU A 74 -8.90 -27.97 15.87
N VAL A 75 -8.37 -27.78 17.08
CA VAL A 75 -7.20 -26.93 17.32
C VAL A 75 -5.93 -27.57 16.75
N ALA A 76 -5.76 -28.89 16.92
CA ALA A 76 -4.67 -29.62 16.29
C ALA A 76 -4.75 -29.53 14.75
N THR A 77 -5.95 -29.66 14.18
CA THR A 77 -6.17 -29.48 12.73
C THR A 77 -5.81 -28.06 12.30
N ALA A 78 -6.21 -27.03 13.04
CA ALA A 78 -5.85 -25.65 12.76
C ALA A 78 -4.33 -25.43 12.82
N LEU A 79 -3.64 -26.02 13.79
CA LEU A 79 -2.20 -25.93 13.93
C LEU A 79 -1.48 -26.63 12.77
N VAL A 80 -1.87 -27.86 12.43
CA VAL A 80 -1.33 -28.60 11.29
C VAL A 80 -1.58 -27.85 9.99
N LEU A 81 -2.80 -27.38 9.75
CA LEU A 81 -3.12 -26.58 8.57
C LEU A 81 -2.24 -25.34 8.53
N LYS A 82 -2.04 -24.63 9.64
CA LYS A 82 -1.17 -23.45 9.65
C LYS A 82 0.30 -23.79 9.33
N VAL A 83 0.84 -24.88 9.88
CA VAL A 83 2.25 -25.30 9.63
C VAL A 83 2.44 -25.80 8.20
N THR A 84 1.44 -26.52 7.68
CA THR A 84 1.46 -27.12 6.33
C THR A 84 0.95 -26.18 5.25
N TRP A 85 0.31 -25.06 5.63
CA TRP A 85 -0.15 -24.05 4.69
C TRP A 85 1.08 -23.44 4.02
N ARG A 86 1.33 -23.94 2.84
CA ARG A 86 2.10 -23.28 1.82
C ARG A 86 1.03 -22.56 1.02
N GLY A 87 1.07 -21.23 1.00
CA GLY A 87 0.15 -20.44 0.18
C GLY A 87 0.10 -20.97 -1.26
N PRO A 88 -0.90 -20.58 -2.07
CA PRO A 88 -1.00 -21.04 -3.46
C PRO A 88 0.37 -20.95 -4.13
N ALA A 89 0.92 -22.12 -4.46
CA ALA A 89 2.24 -22.27 -5.05
C ALA A 89 2.18 -21.64 -6.45
N GLY A 90 2.48 -20.34 -6.55
CA GLY A 90 2.33 -19.60 -7.79
C GLY A 90 2.73 -18.12 -7.78
N GLU A 91 2.74 -17.42 -6.64
CA GLU A 91 3.02 -15.96 -6.64
C GLU A 91 4.24 -15.53 -5.82
N SER A 92 4.69 -16.32 -4.84
CA SER A 92 5.77 -15.91 -3.93
C SER A 92 7.20 -16.09 -4.47
N SER A 93 7.40 -16.62 -5.68
CA SER A 93 8.74 -16.81 -6.28
C SER A 93 9.01 -15.96 -7.52
N ARG A 94 8.04 -15.17 -7.99
CA ARG A 94 8.33 -14.09 -8.94
C ARG A 94 8.89 -12.95 -8.10
N ALA A 95 10.13 -12.52 -8.36
CA ALA A 95 10.67 -11.32 -7.74
C ALA A 95 9.61 -10.21 -7.83
N ARG A 96 9.16 -9.70 -6.67
CA ARG A 96 8.10 -8.68 -6.63
C ARG A 96 8.51 -7.54 -7.54
N ARG A 97 7.65 -7.15 -8.49
CA ARG A 97 7.87 -5.94 -9.26
C ARG A 97 7.93 -4.76 -8.29
N LEU A 98 8.90 -3.89 -8.48
CA LEU A 98 9.03 -2.72 -7.62
C LEU A 98 7.83 -1.80 -7.87
N ARG A 99 7.34 -1.17 -6.81
CA ARG A 99 6.17 -0.29 -6.83
C ARG A 99 6.63 1.16 -6.92
N VAL A 100 6.09 1.90 -7.87
CA VAL A 100 6.40 3.32 -8.09
C VAL A 100 5.11 4.11 -7.91
N ALA A 101 5.06 4.94 -6.88
CA ALA A 101 4.00 5.93 -6.69
C ALA A 101 4.40 7.23 -7.41
N VAL A 102 3.43 7.85 -8.09
CA VAL A 102 3.63 9.02 -8.95
C VAL A 102 2.59 10.07 -8.58
N ASP A 103 3.02 11.26 -8.18
CA ASP A 103 2.11 12.38 -7.97
C ASP A 103 1.45 12.84 -9.28
N MET A 104 0.28 13.46 -9.15
CA MET A 104 -0.44 14.01 -10.29
C MET A 104 0.02 15.43 -10.63
N ASP A 105 -0.25 16.38 -9.72
CA ASP A 105 -0.06 17.81 -9.97
C ASP A 105 1.44 18.12 -9.99
N GLU A 106 1.89 18.95 -10.94
CA GLU A 106 3.31 19.35 -11.14
C GLU A 106 4.29 18.20 -11.44
N VAL A 107 3.80 16.98 -11.65
CA VAL A 107 4.59 15.79 -12.00
C VAL A 107 4.14 15.18 -13.33
N ILE A 108 2.84 14.99 -13.52
CA ILE A 108 2.25 14.57 -14.81
C ILE A 108 1.25 15.59 -15.37
N ALA A 109 0.65 16.43 -14.53
CA ALA A 109 -0.29 17.47 -14.91
C ALA A 109 0.27 18.86 -14.53
N ASP A 110 0.33 19.79 -15.48
CA ASP A 110 0.78 21.18 -15.27
C ASP A 110 -0.33 22.02 -14.61
N ALA A 111 -0.46 21.84 -13.30
CA ALA A 111 -1.45 22.53 -12.49
C ALA A 111 -1.03 23.98 -12.21
N LEU A 112 0.27 24.27 -12.09
CA LEU A 112 0.78 25.60 -11.79
C LEU A 112 0.56 26.56 -12.94
N SER A 113 0.81 26.17 -14.20
CA SER A 113 0.56 27.08 -15.34
C SER A 113 -0.94 27.42 -15.45
N ARG A 114 -1.81 26.44 -15.19
CA ARG A 114 -3.26 26.69 -15.12
C ARG A 114 -3.59 27.66 -14.00
N HIS A 115 -3.03 27.46 -12.82
CA HIS A 115 -3.23 28.30 -11.65
C HIS A 115 -2.79 29.74 -11.89
N LEU A 116 -1.59 29.94 -12.44
CA LEU A 116 -1.03 31.25 -12.77
C LEU A 116 -1.85 31.94 -13.86
N SER A 117 -2.34 31.21 -14.86
CA SER A 117 -3.19 31.77 -15.92
C SER A 117 -4.50 32.34 -15.36
N LEU A 118 -5.18 31.61 -14.48
CA LEU A 118 -6.39 32.07 -13.82
C LEU A 118 -6.11 33.23 -12.85
N TYR A 119 -5.01 33.13 -12.10
CA TYR A 119 -4.57 34.17 -11.18
C TYR A 119 -4.28 35.50 -11.89
N ASN A 120 -3.51 35.47 -12.98
CA ASN A 120 -3.17 36.65 -13.77
C ASN A 120 -4.43 37.27 -14.39
N ARG A 121 -5.39 36.45 -14.84
CA ARG A 121 -6.70 36.92 -15.34
C ARG A 121 -7.52 37.60 -14.24
N ALA A 122 -7.56 37.03 -13.04
CA ALA A 122 -8.37 37.54 -11.93
C ALA A 122 -7.80 38.83 -11.32
N THR A 123 -6.48 39.02 -11.38
CA THR A 123 -5.78 40.11 -10.68
C THR A 123 -5.21 41.19 -11.60
N GLY A 124 -5.00 40.88 -12.88
CA GLY A 124 -4.26 41.72 -13.83
C GLY A 124 -2.74 41.64 -13.68
N GLU A 125 -2.23 40.76 -12.81
CA GLU A 125 -0.80 40.49 -12.65
C GLU A 125 -0.24 39.69 -13.85
N ASN A 126 1.08 39.56 -13.92
CA ASN A 126 1.77 38.76 -14.95
C ASN A 126 2.84 37.86 -14.32
N VAL A 127 2.42 37.00 -13.41
CA VAL A 127 3.31 36.02 -12.75
C VAL A 127 3.48 34.81 -13.67
N THR A 128 4.73 34.45 -13.96
CA THR A 128 5.08 33.31 -14.81
C THR A 128 5.75 32.21 -13.99
N PRO A 129 5.82 30.96 -14.50
CA PRO A 129 6.59 29.89 -13.86
C PRO A 129 8.04 30.28 -13.57
N ASP A 130 8.70 31.03 -14.46
CA ASP A 130 10.07 31.51 -14.21
C ASP A 130 10.16 32.48 -13.03
N VAL A 131 9.15 33.32 -12.83
CA VAL A 131 9.07 34.19 -11.65
C VAL A 131 8.95 33.33 -10.38
N ILE A 132 8.13 32.27 -10.40
CA ILE A 132 8.03 31.32 -9.28
C ILE A 132 9.39 30.65 -9.02
N ARG A 133 10.04 30.16 -10.07
CA ARG A 133 11.38 29.54 -10.00
C ARG A 133 12.42 30.45 -9.37
N GLN A 134 12.39 31.73 -9.74
CA GLN A 134 13.40 32.70 -9.31
C GLN A 134 13.25 33.13 -7.86
N LYS A 135 12.02 33.34 -7.34
CA LYS A 135 11.81 33.92 -5.99
C LYS A 135 10.92 33.09 -5.06
N GLY A 136 10.33 32.01 -5.54
CA GLY A 136 9.38 31.17 -4.79
C GLY A 136 7.94 31.66 -4.88
N LEU A 137 6.98 30.77 -4.57
CA LEU A 137 5.55 31.04 -4.69
C LEU A 137 5.10 32.19 -3.78
N ASP A 138 5.51 32.20 -2.52
CA ASP A 138 5.05 33.19 -1.54
C ASP A 138 5.57 34.60 -1.84
N ALA A 139 6.77 34.73 -2.42
CA ALA A 139 7.29 36.02 -2.85
C ALA A 139 6.71 36.47 -4.21
N ALA A 140 6.17 35.53 -4.99
CA ALA A 140 5.54 35.81 -6.27
C ALA A 140 4.08 36.19 -6.18
N ILE A 141 3.36 35.67 -5.18
CA ILE A 141 1.94 35.94 -4.94
C ILE A 141 1.82 36.89 -3.73
N PRO A 142 1.58 38.20 -3.93
CA PRO A 142 1.46 39.15 -2.83
C PRO A 142 0.33 38.77 -1.86
N ALA A 143 0.52 39.05 -0.56
CA ALA A 143 -0.43 38.69 0.50
C ALA A 143 -1.87 39.15 0.21
N LYS A 144 -2.05 40.33 -0.41
CA LYS A 144 -3.37 40.85 -0.82
C LYS A 144 -4.15 39.95 -1.78
N TYR A 145 -3.47 39.09 -2.53
CA TYR A 145 -4.09 38.17 -3.49
C TYR A 145 -4.01 36.70 -3.06
N ARG A 146 -3.51 36.41 -1.85
CA ARG A 146 -3.31 35.03 -1.41
C ARG A 146 -4.63 34.25 -1.33
N ALA A 147 -5.67 34.87 -0.78
CA ALA A 147 -7.01 34.27 -0.71
C ALA A 147 -7.59 33.98 -2.11
N VAL A 148 -7.37 34.87 -3.07
CA VAL A 148 -7.78 34.66 -4.46
C VAL A 148 -7.03 33.45 -5.02
N PHE A 149 -5.70 33.43 -4.91
CA PHE A 149 -4.87 32.33 -5.38
C PHE A 149 -5.32 30.99 -4.78
N GLU A 150 -5.50 30.91 -3.46
CA GLU A 150 -5.90 29.68 -2.77
C GLU A 150 -7.32 29.20 -3.13
N SER A 151 -8.22 30.10 -3.53
CA SER A 151 -9.59 29.71 -3.94
C SER A 151 -9.67 29.12 -5.36
N LEU A 152 -8.74 29.45 -6.25
CA LEU A 152 -8.83 29.07 -7.68
C LEU A 152 -8.89 27.56 -7.92
N PRO A 153 -8.10 26.70 -7.24
CA PRO A 153 -8.22 25.25 -7.40
C PRO A 153 -9.60 24.69 -7.05
N HIS A 154 -10.39 25.42 -6.27
CA HIS A 154 -11.75 25.03 -5.93
C HIS A 154 -12.77 25.39 -7.00
N GLU A 155 -12.43 26.16 -8.04
CA GLU A 155 -13.35 26.49 -9.13
C GLU A 155 -13.67 25.25 -9.97
N ASP A 156 -14.91 25.19 -10.47
CA ASP A 156 -15.35 24.07 -11.31
C ASP A 156 -14.53 24.04 -12.61
N GLY A 157 -14.02 22.87 -12.96
CA GLY A 157 -13.20 22.67 -14.15
C GLY A 157 -11.76 23.17 -14.06
N PHE A 158 -11.25 23.51 -12.87
CA PHE A 158 -9.83 23.81 -12.69
C PHE A 158 -8.92 22.68 -13.22
N PHE A 159 -9.28 21.42 -12.91
CA PHE A 159 -8.50 20.23 -13.24
C PHE A 159 -8.91 19.54 -14.55
N ASP A 160 -9.91 20.04 -15.27
CA ASP A 160 -10.48 19.34 -16.44
C ASP A 160 -9.55 19.38 -17.66
N ASP A 161 -8.76 20.44 -17.83
CA ASP A 161 -7.94 20.69 -19.03
C ASP A 161 -6.53 21.14 -18.65
N LEU A 162 -5.88 20.33 -17.78
CA LEU A 162 -4.48 20.54 -17.44
C LEU A 162 -3.58 20.04 -18.58
N ALA A 163 -2.55 20.82 -18.90
CA ALA A 163 -1.56 20.36 -19.86
C ALA A 163 -0.77 19.17 -19.28
N VAL A 164 -0.49 18.18 -20.11
CA VAL A 164 0.34 17.03 -19.71
C VAL A 164 1.81 17.46 -19.64
N ILE A 165 2.49 17.14 -18.54
CA ILE A 165 3.93 17.39 -18.40
C ILE A 165 4.68 16.61 -19.49
N PRO A 166 5.62 17.24 -20.24
CA PRO A 166 6.28 16.61 -21.37
C PRO A 166 6.88 15.24 -21.06
N ASN A 167 6.75 14.30 -22.01
CA ASN A 167 7.28 12.93 -21.97
C ASN A 167 6.74 12.02 -20.84
N SER A 168 5.89 12.52 -19.95
CA SER A 168 5.29 11.74 -18.85
C SER A 168 4.51 10.50 -19.32
N GLN A 169 3.69 10.63 -20.37
CA GLN A 169 2.90 9.53 -20.91
C GLN A 169 3.80 8.38 -21.41
N HIS A 170 4.82 8.71 -22.20
CA HIS A 170 5.76 7.73 -22.74
C HIS A 170 6.58 7.08 -21.61
N ALA A 171 7.09 7.88 -20.67
CA ALA A 171 7.84 7.36 -19.54
C ALA A 171 7.00 6.44 -18.65
N LEU A 172 5.75 6.81 -18.35
CA LEU A 172 4.86 5.96 -17.56
C LEU A 172 4.44 4.68 -18.29
N GLN A 173 4.33 4.69 -19.63
CA GLN A 173 4.12 3.46 -20.41
C GLN A 173 5.31 2.51 -20.27
N LEU A 174 6.54 3.03 -20.42
CA LEU A 174 7.76 2.25 -20.23
C LEU A 174 7.92 1.74 -18.79
N LEU A 175 7.62 2.58 -17.80
CA LEU A 175 7.67 2.15 -16.40
C LEU A 175 6.62 1.08 -16.11
N SER A 176 5.42 1.15 -16.71
CA SER A 176 4.36 0.16 -16.53
C SER A 176 4.71 -1.23 -17.06
N SER A 177 5.70 -1.37 -17.95
CA SER A 177 6.19 -2.70 -18.38
C SER A 177 7.16 -3.33 -17.37
N GLU A 178 7.78 -2.54 -16.50
CA GLU A 178 8.85 -3.00 -15.58
C GLU A 178 8.51 -2.89 -14.09
N PHE A 179 7.68 -1.92 -13.72
CA PHE A 179 7.27 -1.58 -12.35
C PHE A 179 5.76 -1.67 -12.19
N ASP A 180 5.29 -1.86 -10.96
CA ASP A 180 3.89 -1.65 -10.62
C ASP A 180 3.68 -0.15 -10.35
N VAL A 181 3.13 0.55 -11.33
CA VAL A 181 2.95 2.02 -11.28
C VAL A 181 1.60 2.36 -10.65
N PHE A 182 1.61 3.29 -9.70
CA PHE A 182 0.44 3.84 -9.02
C PHE A 182 0.44 5.36 -9.15
N ILE A 183 -0.70 5.95 -9.50
CA ILE A 183 -0.88 7.40 -9.43
C ILE A 183 -1.44 7.73 -8.05
N THR A 184 -0.81 8.64 -7.32
CA THR A 184 -1.20 9.08 -5.99
C THR A 184 -1.51 10.57 -6.01
N SER A 185 -2.76 10.98 -5.77
CA SER A 185 -3.14 12.40 -5.76
C SER A 185 -3.91 12.75 -4.49
N ALA A 186 -3.73 13.97 -3.98
CA ALA A 186 -4.65 14.54 -3.01
C ALA A 186 -5.96 14.95 -3.70
N ALA A 187 -7.08 14.82 -2.97
CA ALA A 187 -8.39 15.35 -3.36
C ALA A 187 -9.21 15.82 -2.16
N MET A 188 -8.91 15.38 -0.94
CA MET A 188 -9.70 15.74 0.25
C MET A 188 -9.65 17.23 0.59
N GLU A 189 -8.54 17.91 0.28
CA GLU A 189 -8.40 19.37 0.45
C GLU A 189 -9.26 20.16 -0.55
N VAL A 190 -9.49 19.58 -1.73
CA VAL A 190 -10.31 20.16 -2.81
C VAL A 190 -11.32 19.12 -3.28
N PRO A 191 -12.40 18.81 -2.51
CA PRO A 191 -13.25 17.63 -2.77
C PRO A 191 -13.84 17.56 -4.17
N ARG A 192 -14.15 18.73 -4.76
CA ARG A 192 -14.67 18.85 -6.13
C ARG A 192 -13.66 18.43 -7.22
N SER A 193 -12.37 18.37 -6.89
CA SER A 193 -11.31 17.97 -7.81
C SER A 193 -11.31 16.48 -8.13
N PHE A 194 -11.93 15.63 -7.31
CA PHE A 194 -11.84 14.16 -7.45
C PHE A 194 -12.27 13.69 -8.84
N ASP A 195 -13.47 14.07 -9.27
CA ASP A 195 -14.04 13.60 -10.54
C ASP A 195 -13.28 14.18 -11.74
N SER A 196 -12.93 15.48 -11.69
CA SER A 196 -12.09 16.13 -12.70
C SER A 196 -10.73 15.46 -12.85
N LYS A 197 -10.00 15.25 -11.74
CA LYS A 197 -8.70 14.57 -11.73
C LYS A 197 -8.80 13.13 -12.26
N PHE A 198 -9.83 12.41 -11.83
CA PHE A 198 -10.07 11.05 -12.29
C PHE A 198 -10.34 11.01 -13.80
N ARG A 199 -11.25 11.86 -14.31
CA ARG A 199 -11.55 11.95 -15.74
C ARG A 199 -10.33 12.34 -16.57
N TRP A 200 -9.57 13.34 -16.12
CA TRP A 200 -8.32 13.76 -16.76
C TRP A 200 -7.31 12.60 -16.84
N LEU A 201 -7.13 11.82 -15.76
CA LEU A 201 -6.29 10.63 -15.77
C LEU A 201 -6.80 9.56 -16.75
N ARG A 202 -8.13 9.35 -16.83
CA ARG A 202 -8.72 8.40 -17.78
C ARG A 202 -8.48 8.81 -19.24
N GLU A 203 -8.47 10.11 -19.52
CA GLU A 203 -8.24 10.66 -20.85
C GLU A 203 -6.77 10.58 -21.26
N HIS A 204 -5.85 11.03 -20.40
CA HIS A 204 -4.44 11.18 -20.76
C HIS A 204 -3.57 9.95 -20.44
N PHE A 205 -3.98 9.12 -19.48
CA PHE A 205 -3.24 7.93 -19.04
C PHE A 205 -4.12 6.66 -19.05
N PRO A 206 -4.79 6.33 -20.18
CA PRO A 206 -5.78 5.24 -20.23
C PRO A 206 -5.19 3.86 -19.95
N PHE A 207 -3.87 3.72 -20.12
CA PHE A 207 -3.10 2.50 -19.86
C PHE A 207 -2.84 2.24 -18.37
N ILE A 208 -3.04 3.23 -17.49
CA ILE A 208 -2.99 3.02 -16.05
C ILE A 208 -4.34 2.42 -15.59
N PRO A 209 -4.34 1.23 -14.94
CA PRO A 209 -5.55 0.64 -14.40
C PRO A 209 -6.20 1.56 -13.36
N THR A 210 -7.53 1.60 -13.30
CA THR A 210 -8.24 2.39 -12.29
C THR A 210 -7.95 1.92 -10.86
N SER A 211 -7.64 0.63 -10.68
CA SER A 211 -7.17 0.06 -9.41
C SER A 211 -5.83 0.61 -8.93
N ASN A 212 -5.09 1.29 -9.80
CA ASN A 212 -3.78 1.85 -9.52
C ASN A 212 -3.84 3.38 -9.32
N ILE A 213 -5.04 3.96 -9.23
CA ILE A 213 -5.24 5.37 -8.91
C ILE A 213 -5.65 5.45 -7.43
N VAL A 214 -4.84 6.15 -6.64
CA VAL A 214 -4.98 6.25 -5.19
C VAL A 214 -5.18 7.70 -4.82
N PHE A 215 -6.30 8.00 -4.16
CA PHE A 215 -6.53 9.31 -3.58
C PHE A 215 -6.21 9.27 -2.08
N CYS A 216 -5.21 10.05 -1.66
CA CYS A 216 -4.79 10.15 -0.28
C CYS A 216 -4.26 11.56 0.00
N GLY A 217 -4.49 12.07 1.22
CA GLY A 217 -3.92 13.36 1.62
C GLY A 217 -2.46 13.20 2.06
N ASP A 218 -2.25 12.33 3.03
CA ASP A 218 -0.92 11.98 3.53
C ASP A 218 -0.35 10.80 2.74
N LYS A 219 0.76 11.03 2.03
CA LYS A 219 1.46 10.04 1.21
C LYS A 219 2.41 9.15 2.01
N GLU A 220 2.64 9.42 3.30
CA GLU A 220 3.42 8.54 4.18
C GLU A 220 2.80 7.14 4.32
N ILE A 221 1.48 7.02 4.14
CA ILE A 221 0.77 5.73 4.18
C ILE A 221 1.04 4.84 2.95
N ILE A 222 1.63 5.39 1.88
CA ILE A 222 1.85 4.67 0.64
C ILE A 222 3.01 3.69 0.80
N ASP A 223 2.69 2.40 0.68
CA ASP A 223 3.70 1.33 0.62
C ASP A 223 4.22 1.15 -0.81
N ALA A 224 5.24 1.93 -1.18
CA ALA A 224 5.91 1.87 -2.47
C ALA A 224 7.44 1.91 -2.31
N ASP A 225 8.17 1.38 -3.30
CA ASP A 225 9.63 1.41 -3.30
C ASP A 225 10.16 2.79 -3.72
N TYR A 226 9.42 3.49 -4.58
CA TYR A 226 9.71 4.85 -5.03
C TYR A 226 8.47 5.73 -4.97
N LEU A 227 8.67 7.02 -4.66
CA LEU A 227 7.66 8.07 -4.75
C LEU A 227 8.23 9.22 -5.58
N ILE A 228 7.61 9.51 -6.72
CA ILE A 228 7.96 10.66 -7.56
C ILE A 228 6.96 11.78 -7.25
N ASP A 229 7.44 12.89 -6.71
CA ASP A 229 6.60 13.95 -6.14
C ASP A 229 7.33 15.31 -6.25
N ASP A 230 6.59 16.39 -6.44
CA ASP A 230 7.13 17.76 -6.48
C ASP A 230 7.33 18.35 -5.07
N ARG A 231 6.73 17.75 -4.03
CA ARG A 231 6.75 18.27 -2.66
C ARG A 231 7.63 17.41 -1.75
N PRO A 232 8.82 17.88 -1.33
CA PRO A 232 9.73 17.08 -0.53
C PRO A 232 9.21 16.75 0.87
N ARG A 233 8.20 17.48 1.37
CA ARG A 233 7.51 17.16 2.63
C ARG A 233 6.92 15.76 2.62
N HIS A 234 6.54 15.22 1.46
CA HIS A 234 5.98 13.87 1.32
C HIS A 234 7.05 12.76 1.42
N PHE A 235 8.33 13.12 1.45
CA PHE A 235 9.42 12.17 1.64
C PHE A 235 9.81 11.98 3.11
N ALA A 236 9.44 12.92 3.98
CA ALA A 236 9.54 12.69 5.42
C ALA A 236 8.63 11.50 5.78
N GLY A 237 9.15 10.52 6.53
CA GLY A 237 8.36 9.34 6.93
C GLY A 237 8.11 8.30 5.82
N PHE A 238 8.31 8.64 4.54
CA PHE A 238 8.20 7.69 3.44
C PHE A 238 9.30 6.61 3.53
N ARG A 239 8.89 5.33 3.51
CA ARG A 239 9.81 4.20 3.71
C ARG A 239 10.66 3.87 2.48
N GLY A 240 10.16 4.21 1.29
CA GLY A 240 10.87 4.02 0.03
C GLY A 240 11.83 5.16 -0.29
N THR A 241 12.25 5.24 -1.56
CA THR A 241 13.08 6.33 -2.08
C THR A 241 12.21 7.42 -2.69
N GLY A 242 12.19 8.61 -2.08
CA GLY A 242 11.60 9.81 -2.68
C GLY A 242 12.48 10.34 -3.82
N ILE A 243 11.88 10.63 -4.97
CA ILE A 243 12.48 11.29 -6.12
C ILE A 243 11.78 12.65 -6.26
N LEU A 244 12.49 13.73 -5.91
CA LEU A 244 11.97 15.08 -6.08
C LEU A 244 11.88 15.41 -7.57
N PHE A 245 10.68 15.51 -8.09
CA PHE A 245 10.46 15.96 -9.46
C PHE A 245 10.57 17.49 -9.50
N THR A 246 11.42 18.02 -10.38
CA THR A 246 11.65 19.47 -10.41
C THR A 246 10.42 20.21 -10.93
N ALA A 247 9.93 21.13 -10.10
CA ALA A 247 8.85 22.06 -10.43
C ALA A 247 9.28 23.50 -10.09
N PRO A 248 8.66 24.54 -10.68
CA PRO A 248 9.09 25.91 -10.46
C PRO A 248 9.12 26.32 -8.98
N HIS A 249 8.15 25.86 -8.18
CA HIS A 249 8.06 26.24 -6.77
C HIS A 249 9.11 25.56 -5.87
N ASN A 250 9.63 24.40 -6.27
CA ASN A 250 10.63 23.63 -5.50
C ASN A 250 12.09 23.85 -5.95
N ALA A 251 12.33 24.83 -6.83
CA ALA A 251 13.65 25.09 -7.44
C ALA A 251 14.78 25.37 -6.43
N ARG A 252 14.44 25.79 -5.22
CA ARG A 252 15.38 26.10 -4.13
C ARG A 252 15.42 25.03 -3.04
N GLU A 253 14.66 23.96 -3.20
CA GLU A 253 14.59 22.88 -2.23
C GLU A 253 15.63 21.81 -2.55
N HIS A 254 16.02 21.02 -1.56
CA HIS A 254 17.00 19.96 -1.72
C HIS A 254 16.39 18.61 -1.35
N ALA A 255 16.68 17.60 -2.15
CA ALA A 255 16.37 16.20 -1.86
C ALA A 255 17.55 15.32 -2.26
N PRO A 256 17.75 14.16 -1.60
CA PRO A 256 18.85 13.24 -1.94
C PRO A 256 18.80 12.73 -3.39
N VAL A 257 17.59 12.54 -3.93
CA VAL A 257 17.36 12.17 -5.32
C VAL A 257 16.40 13.19 -5.93
N ARG A 258 16.79 13.77 -7.06
CA ARG A 258 16.02 14.74 -7.83
C ARG A 258 16.08 14.35 -9.30
N ALA A 259 14.99 14.57 -10.03
CA ALA A 259 14.92 14.42 -11.47
C ALA A 259 14.32 15.70 -12.07
N ASP A 260 15.00 16.28 -13.06
CA ASP A 260 14.55 17.53 -13.70
C ASP A 260 13.47 17.31 -14.76
N ASN A 261 13.27 16.05 -15.18
CA ASN A 261 12.34 15.65 -16.22
C ASN A 261 12.12 14.13 -16.20
N TRP A 262 11.20 13.65 -17.03
CA TRP A 262 10.85 12.23 -17.10
C TRP A 262 11.94 11.33 -17.69
N ASP A 263 12.87 11.85 -18.49
CA ASP A 263 14.01 11.06 -19.00
C ASP A 263 14.98 10.71 -17.86
N GLU A 264 15.21 11.65 -16.94
CA GLU A 264 16.01 11.41 -15.73
C GLU A 264 15.32 10.44 -14.76
N VAL A 265 13.99 10.56 -14.60
CA VAL A 265 13.21 9.59 -13.82
C VAL A 265 13.41 8.17 -14.36
N LEU A 266 13.27 8.00 -15.68
CA LEU A 266 13.51 6.71 -16.34
C LEU A 266 14.94 6.21 -16.08
N ALA A 267 15.95 7.06 -16.25
CA ALA A 267 17.34 6.70 -16.03
C ALA A 267 17.61 6.25 -14.58
N ILE A 268 17.07 6.96 -13.59
CA ILE A 268 17.19 6.62 -12.17
C ILE A 268 16.55 5.25 -11.90
N LEU A 269 15.29 5.06 -12.29
CA LEU A 269 14.53 3.85 -11.97
C LEU A 269 15.09 2.61 -12.70
N MET A 270 15.42 2.73 -13.99
CA MET A 270 15.97 1.62 -14.76
C MET A 270 17.34 1.19 -14.25
N LYS A 271 18.20 2.14 -13.85
CA LYS A 271 19.50 1.83 -13.23
C LYS A 271 19.32 1.06 -11.92
N SER A 272 18.41 1.50 -11.05
CA SER A 272 18.14 0.84 -9.78
C SER A 272 17.61 -0.58 -9.98
N ARG A 273 16.76 -0.80 -10.99
CA ARG A 273 16.29 -2.13 -11.35
C ARG A 273 17.42 -3.05 -11.80
N SER A 274 18.31 -2.58 -12.68
CA SER A 274 19.46 -3.37 -13.14
C SER A 274 20.38 -3.77 -11.98
N ALA A 275 20.64 -2.86 -11.03
CA ALA A 275 21.46 -3.14 -9.86
C ALA A 275 20.85 -4.25 -8.97
N LEU A 276 19.53 -4.26 -8.80
CA LEU A 276 18.82 -5.30 -8.04
C LEU A 276 18.81 -6.64 -8.77
N GLY A 277 18.69 -6.65 -10.10
CA GLY A 277 18.79 -7.86 -10.91
C GLY A 277 20.15 -8.55 -10.81
N VAL A 278 21.24 -7.77 -10.75
CA VAL A 278 22.61 -8.30 -10.57
C VAL A 278 22.80 -8.92 -9.17
N GLN A 279 22.29 -8.28 -8.11
CA GLN A 279 22.40 -8.81 -6.75
C GLN A 279 21.63 -10.13 -6.55
N HIS A 280 20.52 -10.33 -7.26
CA HIS A 280 19.74 -11.57 -7.19
C HIS A 280 20.45 -12.73 -7.91
N SER A 281 21.08 -12.46 -9.06
CA SER A 281 21.84 -13.48 -9.83
C SER A 281 23.07 -13.98 -9.07
N VAL A 282 23.79 -13.11 -8.36
CA VAL A 282 25.01 -13.50 -7.61
C VAL A 282 24.70 -14.37 -6.39
N LYS A 283 23.50 -14.26 -5.79
CA LYS A 283 23.10 -15.09 -4.65
C LYS A 283 22.61 -16.50 -5.04
N THR A 284 22.22 -16.71 -6.29
CA THR A 284 21.73 -18.01 -6.79
C THR A 284 22.83 -18.92 -7.34
N ASP A 285 24.06 -18.41 -7.52
CA ASP A 285 25.16 -19.11 -8.18
C ASP A 285 26.28 -19.61 -7.22
N ILE A 286 25.96 -19.91 -5.96
CA ILE A 286 26.90 -20.66 -5.09
C ILE A 286 26.57 -22.16 -5.23
N PRO A 287 27.43 -22.99 -5.85
CA PRO A 287 27.23 -24.43 -5.86
C PRO A 287 27.52 -24.96 -4.45
N GLU A 288 26.50 -25.51 -3.80
CA GLU A 288 26.64 -26.28 -2.57
C GLU A 288 27.25 -27.65 -2.91
N THR A 289 28.58 -27.71 -3.10
CA THR A 289 29.34 -28.97 -3.13
C THR A 289 30.77 -28.76 -2.67
N GLN A 290 31.05 -29.12 -1.42
CA GLN A 290 32.10 -30.06 -1.00
C GLN A 290 32.43 -29.88 0.47
N GLU A 291 31.77 -30.67 1.32
CA GLU A 291 32.36 -31.09 2.59
C GLU A 291 31.86 -32.50 2.90
N LEU A 292 32.61 -33.51 2.47
CA LEU A 292 32.52 -34.90 2.94
C LEU A 292 33.75 -35.67 2.42
N ALA A 293 34.88 -35.50 3.12
CA ALA A 293 36.02 -36.40 3.03
C ALA A 293 36.91 -36.28 4.29
N ILE A 294 36.37 -36.60 5.47
CA ILE A 294 37.18 -37.08 6.61
C ILE A 294 36.35 -38.11 7.39
N SER A 295 36.53 -39.39 7.06
CA SER A 295 36.79 -40.51 7.98
C SER A 295 36.91 -41.80 7.20
#